data_AF-W7IQT4-F1
#
_entry.id   AF-W7IQT4-F1
#
_cell.length_a   1.000
_cell.length_b   1.000
_cell.length_c   1.000
_cell.angle_alpha   90.00
_cell.angle_beta   90.00
_cell.angle_gamma   90.00
#
_symmetry.space_group_name_H-M   'P 1'
#
loop_
_entity.id
_entity.type
_entity.pdbx_description
1 polymer ?
#
loop_
_entity_poly.entity_id
_entity_poly.type
_entity_poly.pdbx_seq_one_letter_code
_entity_poly.pdbx_strand_id
1 'polypeptide(L)'
;MLDDPGVDALVRQWTAERAQDAEAVEASRIASEWLADAPVVTTPGIPGQRARGGSSRWASVEAADPRYLSAMRDRLPDVPHELLAAAAGWWQMVGGVAEAEEWWDAGMSPLDQRALDYRAAGLAPSDLSRRLGPLTVLEHLRRGSAPAWCVARLQRQRRDGAA
;
A
#
# COMPACT_ATOMS: atom_id res chain seq x y z
N MET A 1 40.99 2.53 11.07
CA MET A 1 39.73 3.27 11.29
C MET A 1 40.17 4.73 11.38
N LEU A 2 39.95 5.51 10.32
CA LEU A 2 40.46 6.87 10.21
C LEU A 2 39.46 7.81 10.88
N ASP A 3 39.79 8.28 12.08
CA ASP A 3 39.12 9.42 12.70
C ASP A 3 39.56 10.68 11.94
N ASP A 4 38.73 11.16 11.01
CA ASP A 4 38.98 12.38 10.26
C ASP A 4 38.44 13.58 11.06
N PRO A 5 39.30 14.40 11.69
CA PRO A 5 38.89 15.52 12.53
C PRO A 5 38.12 16.60 11.75
N GLY A 6 38.23 16.64 10.42
CA GLY A 6 37.46 17.54 9.57
C GLY A 6 35.98 17.17 9.50
N VAL A 7 35.66 15.87 9.51
CA VAL A 7 34.29 15.37 9.51
C VAL A 7 33.62 15.66 10.85
N ASP A 8 34.33 15.45 11.97
CA ASP A 8 33.81 15.75 13.30
C ASP A 8 33.53 17.25 13.50
N ALA A 9 34.38 18.12 12.96
CA ALA A 9 34.15 19.56 12.99
C ALA A 9 32.91 19.95 12.17
N LEU A 10 32.73 19.35 10.99
CA LEU A 10 31.56 19.57 10.13
C LEU A 10 30.27 19.07 10.80
N VAL A 11 30.30 17.89 11.41
CA VAL A 11 29.17 17.33 12.14
C VAL A 11 28.79 18.21 13.34
N ARG A 12 29.77 18.72 14.09
CA ARG A 12 29.55 19.64 15.22
C ARG A 12 28.96 20.98 14.77
N GLN A 13 29.46 21.54 13.67
CA GLN A 13 28.93 22.78 13.13
C GLN A 13 27.49 22.59 12.63
N TRP A 14 27.23 21.54 11.86
CA TRP A 14 25.91 21.22 11.35
C TRP A 14 24.88 20.94 12.46
N THR A 15 25.30 20.25 13.53
CA THR A 15 24.44 20.04 14.72
C THR A 15 24.19 21.33 15.50
N ALA A 16 25.20 22.20 15.65
CA ALA A 16 25.03 23.50 16.31
C ALA A 16 24.07 24.42 15.54
N GLU A 17 24.15 24.43 14.20
CA GLU A 17 23.24 25.19 13.34
C GLU A 17 21.79 24.68 13.42
N ARG A 18 21.59 23.36 13.47
CA ARG A 18 20.25 22.76 13.62
C ARG A 18 19.66 22.89 15.02
N ALA A 19 20.49 22.99 16.07
CA ALA A 19 20.02 23.21 17.43
C ALA A 19 19.42 24.61 17.65
N GLN A 20 19.71 25.57 16.77
CA GLN A 20 19.16 26.93 16.81
C GLN A 20 17.98 27.14 15.87
N ASP A 21 17.58 26.12 15.12
CA ASP A 21 16.47 26.19 14.18
C ASP A 21 15.13 26.06 14.95
N ALA A 22 14.37 27.15 14.99
CA ALA A 22 13.11 27.22 15.70
C ALA A 22 12.09 26.19 15.17
N GLU A 23 12.18 25.82 13.89
CA GLU A 23 11.34 24.79 13.29
C GLU A 23 11.73 23.39 13.80
N ALA A 24 13.02 23.13 14.01
CA ALA A 24 13.50 21.87 14.58
C ALA A 24 13.16 21.73 16.07
N VAL A 25 13.21 22.83 16.82
CA VAL A 25 12.79 22.87 18.23
C VAL A 25 11.29 22.56 18.34
N GLU A 26 10.48 23.17 17.48
CA GLU A 26 9.04 22.93 17.43
C GLU A 26 8.71 21.49 17.02
N ALA A 27 9.38 20.95 15.99
CA ALA A 27 9.21 19.57 15.58
C ALA A 27 9.58 18.58 16.70
N SER A 28 10.65 18.85 17.45
CA SER A 28 11.06 18.03 18.60
C SER A 28 10.07 18.11 19.76
N ARG A 29 9.47 19.28 20.00
CA ARG A 29 8.40 19.48 20.99
C ARG A 29 7.15 18.66 20.61
N ILE A 30 6.70 18.76 19.37
CA ILE A 30 5.54 18.01 18.87
C ILE A 30 5.82 16.50 18.95
N ALA A 31 6.99 16.04 18.51
CA ALA A 31 7.37 14.62 18.62
C ALA A 31 7.38 14.14 20.07
N SER A 32 7.85 14.96 20.99
CA SER A 32 7.87 14.65 22.43
C SER A 32 6.47 14.61 23.03
N GLU A 33 5.57 15.51 22.65
CA GLU A 33 4.16 15.50 23.06
C GLU A 33 3.45 14.23 22.55
N TRP A 34 3.68 13.84 21.30
CA TRP A 34 3.12 12.60 20.73
C TRP A 34 3.68 11.33 21.37
N LEU A 35 4.98 11.31 21.71
CA LEU A 35 5.61 10.21 22.44
C LEU A 35 5.17 10.13 23.90
N ALA A 36 4.84 11.27 24.52
CA ALA A 36 4.29 11.32 25.87
C ALA A 36 2.84 10.83 25.92
N ASP A 37 2.07 11.03 24.84
CA ASP A 37 0.70 10.54 24.69
C ASP A 37 0.64 9.10 24.14
N ALA A 38 1.79 8.51 23.79
CA ALA A 38 1.87 7.08 23.51
C ALA A 38 1.63 6.31 24.81
N PRO A 39 0.77 5.26 24.81
CA PRO A 39 0.59 4.45 26.00
C PRO A 39 1.96 3.90 26.40
N VAL A 40 2.41 4.21 27.63
CA VAL A 40 3.58 3.58 28.23
C VAL A 40 3.25 2.09 28.31
N VAL A 41 3.67 1.33 27.30
CA VAL A 41 3.72 -0.12 27.38
C VAL A 41 4.75 -0.40 28.46
N THR A 42 4.26 -0.58 29.68
CA THR A 42 5.00 -1.22 30.76
C THR A 42 5.56 -2.51 30.16
N THR A 43 6.85 -2.55 29.87
CA THR A 43 7.54 -3.81 29.60
C THR A 43 7.31 -4.68 30.82
N PRO A 44 6.55 -5.78 30.75
CA PRO A 44 6.48 -6.70 31.86
C PRO A 44 7.73 -7.58 31.73
N GLY A 45 8.86 -7.07 32.20
CA GLY A 45 9.92 -7.94 32.68
C GLY A 45 9.39 -8.61 33.95
N ILE A 46 8.79 -9.79 33.80
CA ILE A 46 8.13 -10.55 34.87
C ILE A 46 9.08 -10.74 36.07
N PRO A 47 8.80 -10.15 37.25
CA PRO A 47 9.39 -10.62 38.50
C PRO A 47 8.61 -11.89 38.88
N GLY A 48 9.20 -13.06 38.60
CA GLY A 48 8.58 -14.35 38.88
C GLY A 48 8.57 -15.36 37.74
N GLN A 49 9.54 -15.34 36.82
CA GLN A 49 9.75 -16.47 35.90
C GLN A 49 10.09 -17.76 36.67
N ARG A 50 9.04 -18.48 37.05
CA ARG A 50 8.96 -19.94 37.03
C ARG A 50 7.57 -20.32 36.54
N ALA A 51 7.45 -20.62 35.25
CA ALA A 51 6.69 -21.78 34.75
C ALA A 51 6.85 -21.90 33.24
N ARG A 52 7.11 -23.13 32.81
CA ARG A 52 7.31 -23.59 31.45
C ARG A 52 6.10 -23.34 30.56
N GLY A 53 6.37 -23.07 29.27
CA GLY A 53 5.54 -23.50 28.16
C GLY A 53 4.30 -22.65 27.86
N GLY A 54 4.41 -21.78 26.86
CA GLY A 54 3.27 -21.15 26.23
C GLY A 54 3.68 -20.69 24.84
N SER A 55 3.29 -21.44 23.81
CA SER A 55 3.51 -21.08 22.41
C SER A 55 2.89 -19.70 22.15
N SER A 56 3.73 -18.70 21.89
CA SER A 56 3.28 -17.47 21.25
C SER A 56 2.59 -17.87 19.94
N ARG A 57 1.28 -17.76 19.90
CA ARG A 57 0.49 -18.05 18.71
C ARG A 57 0.67 -16.83 17.81
N TRP A 58 1.59 -16.95 16.86
CA TRP A 58 1.68 -16.06 15.71
C TRP A 58 0.27 -15.86 15.15
N ALA A 59 -0.12 -14.63 14.85
CA ALA A 59 -1.40 -14.36 14.20
C ALA A 59 -1.46 -15.23 12.93
N SER A 60 -2.43 -16.13 12.90
CA SER A 60 -2.64 -17.00 11.74
C SER A 60 -3.01 -16.10 10.56
N VAL A 61 -2.12 -16.03 9.56
CA VAL A 61 -2.44 -15.43 8.27
C VAL A 61 -3.70 -16.11 7.77
N GLU A 62 -4.76 -15.33 7.62
CA GLU A 62 -6.05 -15.84 7.19
C GLU A 62 -5.85 -16.46 5.81
N ALA A 63 -6.19 -17.75 5.68
CA ALA A 63 -5.96 -18.46 4.44
C ALA A 63 -6.75 -17.76 3.32
N ALA A 64 -6.07 -17.47 2.21
CA ALA A 64 -6.71 -16.88 1.04
C ALA A 64 -7.95 -17.70 0.65
N ASP A 65 -9.07 -17.02 0.37
CA ASP A 65 -10.33 -17.68 0.04
C ASP A 65 -10.11 -18.65 -1.15
N PRO A 66 -10.41 -19.95 -0.99
CA PRO A 66 -10.18 -20.95 -2.03
C PRO A 66 -10.84 -20.62 -3.37
N ARG A 67 -11.93 -19.85 -3.37
CA ARG A 67 -12.61 -19.42 -4.60
C ARG A 67 -11.73 -18.49 -5.44
N TYR A 68 -11.00 -17.57 -4.80
CA TYR A 68 -10.02 -16.74 -5.48
C TYR A 68 -8.88 -17.56 -6.04
N LEU A 69 -8.35 -18.50 -5.25
CA LEU A 69 -7.26 -19.38 -5.68
C LEU A 69 -7.65 -20.22 -6.90
N SER A 70 -8.86 -20.77 -6.92
CA SER A 70 -9.39 -21.51 -8.07
C SER A 70 -9.48 -20.61 -9.31
N ALA A 71 -10.15 -19.46 -9.19
CA ALA A 71 -10.36 -18.54 -10.31
C ALA A 71 -9.04 -17.97 -10.87
N MET A 72 -8.05 -17.75 -10.01
CA MET A 72 -6.70 -17.35 -10.42
C MET A 72 -5.93 -18.50 -11.07
N ARG A 73 -6.05 -19.73 -10.56
CA ARG A 73 -5.38 -20.92 -11.11
C ARG A 73 -5.82 -21.21 -12.53
N ASP A 74 -7.11 -21.04 -12.83
CA ASP A 74 -7.66 -21.22 -14.17
C ASP A 74 -7.04 -20.26 -15.20
N ARG A 75 -6.67 -19.05 -14.75
CA ARG A 75 -6.08 -18.00 -15.60
C ARG A 75 -4.55 -18.05 -15.63
N LEU A 76 -3.93 -18.52 -14.56
CA LEU A 76 -2.48 -18.53 -14.34
C LEU A 76 -2.02 -19.93 -13.88
N PRO A 77 -2.11 -20.96 -14.75
CA PRO A 77 -1.86 -22.34 -14.37
C PRO A 77 -0.43 -22.57 -13.86
N ASP A 78 0.55 -21.87 -14.45
CA ASP A 78 1.97 -22.06 -14.17
C ASP A 78 2.49 -21.22 -13.00
N VAL A 79 1.66 -20.34 -12.40
CA VAL A 79 2.11 -19.45 -11.32
C VAL A 79 2.17 -20.21 -9.98
N PRO A 80 3.25 -20.09 -9.20
CA PRO A 80 3.38 -20.73 -7.89
C PRO A 80 2.18 -20.46 -6.96
N HIS A 81 1.76 -21.49 -6.21
CA HIS A 81 0.62 -21.40 -5.29
C HIS A 81 0.75 -20.24 -4.30
N GLU A 82 1.94 -20.07 -3.72
CA GLU A 82 2.21 -19.00 -2.74
C GLU A 82 1.99 -17.59 -3.33
N LEU A 83 2.33 -17.38 -4.61
CA LEU A 83 2.08 -16.10 -5.27
C LEU A 83 0.59 -15.87 -5.53
N LEU A 84 -0.16 -16.92 -5.89
CA LEU A 84 -1.60 -16.82 -6.02
C LEU A 84 -2.28 -16.58 -4.66
N ALA A 85 -1.80 -17.21 -3.58
CA ALA A 85 -2.32 -17.01 -2.25
C ALA A 85 -2.08 -15.57 -1.77
N ALA A 86 -0.88 -15.04 -1.97
CA ALA A 86 -0.58 -13.64 -1.68
C ALA A 86 -1.45 -12.68 -2.51
N ALA A 87 -1.59 -12.92 -3.81
CA ALA A 87 -2.43 -12.10 -4.69
C ALA A 87 -3.92 -12.16 -4.30
N ALA A 88 -4.44 -13.33 -3.96
CA ALA A 88 -5.81 -13.54 -3.53
C ALA A 88 -6.16 -12.70 -2.29
N GLY A 89 -5.22 -12.60 -1.33
CA GLY A 89 -5.37 -11.73 -0.16
C GLY A 89 -5.66 -10.26 -0.52
N TRP A 90 -4.99 -9.74 -1.55
CA TRP A 90 -5.24 -8.37 -2.04
C TRP A 90 -6.61 -8.23 -2.70
N TRP A 91 -6.99 -9.19 -3.54
CA TRP A 91 -8.26 -9.14 -4.25
C TRP A 91 -9.48 -9.31 -3.33
N GLN A 92 -9.33 -10.02 -2.20
CA GLN A 92 -10.35 -10.08 -1.16
C GLN A 92 -10.67 -8.70 -0.54
N MET A 93 -9.70 -7.78 -0.53
CA MET A 93 -9.94 -6.40 -0.07
C MET A 93 -10.62 -5.53 -1.14
N VAL A 94 -10.51 -5.89 -2.41
CA VAL A 94 -11.16 -5.16 -3.52
C VAL A 94 -12.66 -5.44 -3.55
N GLY A 95 -13.06 -6.70 -3.39
CA GLY A 95 -14.45 -7.11 -3.50
C GLY A 95 -14.65 -8.62 -3.43
N GLY A 96 -15.65 -9.12 -4.16
CA GLY A 96 -15.89 -10.55 -4.35
C GLY A 96 -15.26 -11.09 -5.64
N VAL A 97 -15.20 -12.43 -5.77
CA VAL A 97 -14.56 -13.08 -6.92
C VAL A 97 -15.15 -12.63 -8.26
N ALA A 98 -16.48 -12.53 -8.37
CA ALA A 98 -17.12 -12.09 -9.61
C ALA A 98 -16.66 -10.68 -10.05
N GLU A 99 -16.53 -9.75 -9.10
CA GLU A 99 -16.02 -8.41 -9.42
C GLU A 99 -14.54 -8.46 -9.82
N ALA A 100 -13.74 -9.28 -9.13
CA ALA A 100 -12.34 -9.46 -9.49
C ALA A 100 -12.19 -10.01 -10.93
N GLU A 101 -13.04 -10.95 -11.32
CA GLU A 101 -13.09 -11.45 -12.70
C GLU A 101 -13.42 -10.34 -13.70
N GLU A 102 -14.36 -9.43 -13.39
CA GLU A 102 -14.62 -8.27 -14.24
C GLU A 102 -13.37 -7.39 -14.43
N TRP A 103 -12.61 -7.15 -13.37
CA TRP A 103 -11.34 -6.41 -13.46
C TRP A 103 -10.30 -7.14 -14.30
N TRP A 104 -10.20 -8.47 -14.16
CA TRP A 104 -9.26 -9.29 -14.93
C TRP A 104 -9.64 -9.35 -16.40
N ASP A 105 -10.92 -9.52 -16.69
CA ASP A 105 -11.47 -9.55 -18.05
C ASP A 105 -11.36 -8.16 -18.72
N ALA A 106 -11.39 -7.09 -17.93
CA ALA A 106 -11.06 -5.73 -18.39
C ALA A 106 -9.55 -5.51 -18.65
N GLY A 107 -8.72 -6.52 -18.41
CA GLY A 107 -7.30 -6.56 -18.76
C GLY A 107 -6.34 -6.31 -17.61
N MET A 108 -6.80 -6.21 -16.35
CA MET A 108 -5.88 -6.27 -15.21
C MET A 108 -5.33 -7.67 -15.01
N SER A 109 -4.08 -7.78 -14.57
CA SER A 109 -3.54 -9.09 -14.19
C SER A 109 -4.14 -9.52 -12.84
N PRO A 110 -4.44 -10.81 -12.62
CA PRO A 110 -4.76 -11.32 -11.29
C PRO A 110 -3.65 -11.10 -10.25
N LEU A 111 -2.42 -10.84 -10.70
CA LEU A 111 -1.28 -10.49 -9.84
C LEU A 111 -1.11 -8.99 -9.60
N ASP A 112 -1.95 -8.14 -10.23
CA ASP A 112 -1.86 -6.68 -10.08
C ASP A 112 -2.52 -6.24 -8.78
N GLN A 113 -1.77 -5.53 -7.95
CA GLN A 113 -2.20 -5.08 -6.61
C GLN A 113 -2.91 -3.72 -6.64
N ARG A 114 -2.92 -3.03 -7.80
CA ARG A 114 -3.41 -1.65 -7.91
C ARG A 114 -4.93 -1.51 -8.02
N ALA A 115 -5.66 -2.63 -8.08
CA ALA A 115 -7.12 -2.62 -8.25
C ALA A 115 -7.82 -1.87 -7.11
N LEU A 116 -7.31 -1.99 -5.88
CA LEU A 116 -7.85 -1.26 -4.73
C LEU A 116 -7.73 0.26 -4.89
N ASP A 117 -6.59 0.76 -5.38
CA ASP A 117 -6.37 2.18 -5.64
C ASP A 117 -7.29 2.70 -6.76
N TYR A 118 -7.49 1.90 -7.80
CA TYR A 118 -8.36 2.26 -8.91
C TYR A 118 -9.81 2.34 -8.47
N ARG A 119 -10.28 1.36 -7.69
CA ARG A 119 -11.60 1.35 -7.08
C ARG A 119 -11.79 2.53 -6.13
N ALA A 120 -10.81 2.81 -5.27
CA ALA A 120 -10.85 3.94 -4.35
C ALA A 120 -10.93 5.30 -5.07
N ALA A 121 -10.30 5.41 -6.24
CA ALA A 121 -10.41 6.59 -7.09
C ALA A 121 -11.78 6.70 -7.82
N GLY A 122 -12.61 5.65 -7.79
CA GLY A 122 -13.92 5.61 -8.42
C GLY A 122 -13.91 5.07 -9.85
N LEU A 123 -12.88 4.31 -10.26
CA LEU A 123 -12.90 3.56 -11.52
C LEU A 123 -13.70 2.27 -11.35
N ALA A 124 -14.49 1.94 -12.38
CA ALA A 124 -15.09 0.61 -12.54
C ALA A 124 -14.31 -0.22 -13.58
N PRO A 125 -14.44 -1.56 -13.59
CA PRO A 125 -13.84 -2.41 -14.62
C PRO A 125 -14.16 -1.94 -16.05
N SER A 126 -15.40 -1.54 -16.29
CA SER A 126 -15.87 -1.05 -17.59
C SER A 126 -15.22 0.26 -18.04
N ASP A 127 -14.65 1.05 -17.12
CA ASP A 127 -13.94 2.28 -17.47
C ASP A 127 -12.56 1.98 -18.07
N LEU A 128 -11.94 0.84 -17.76
CA LEU A 128 -10.57 0.51 -18.17
C LEU A 128 -10.39 0.45 -19.70
N SER A 129 -11.41 0.00 -20.42
CA SER A 129 -11.40 -0.09 -21.89
C SER A 129 -11.76 1.23 -22.59
N ARG A 130 -12.26 2.23 -21.85
CA ARG A 130 -12.66 3.52 -22.43
C ARG A 130 -11.46 4.30 -22.91
N ARG A 131 -11.63 5.01 -24.03
CA ARG A 131 -10.57 5.81 -24.65
C ARG A 131 -10.49 7.23 -24.08
N LEU A 132 -9.29 7.60 -23.63
CA LEU A 132 -8.89 8.97 -23.29
C LEU A 132 -7.86 9.45 -24.32
N GLY A 133 -8.36 9.94 -25.45
CA GLY A 133 -7.54 10.29 -26.61
C GLY A 133 -7.07 9.03 -27.37
N PRO A 134 -5.76 8.87 -27.66
CA PRO A 134 -5.26 7.72 -28.41
C PRO A 134 -5.21 6.42 -27.59
N LEU A 135 -5.20 6.53 -26.26
CA LEU A 135 -5.02 5.41 -25.34
C LEU A 135 -6.30 5.08 -24.56
N THR A 136 -6.41 3.85 -24.08
CA THR A 136 -7.42 3.46 -23.08
C THR A 136 -7.04 3.98 -21.69
N VAL A 137 -8.00 3.99 -20.77
CA VAL A 137 -7.75 4.30 -19.35
C VAL A 137 -6.68 3.35 -18.79
N LEU A 138 -6.78 2.05 -19.05
CA LEU A 138 -5.81 1.08 -18.57
C LEU A 138 -4.39 1.35 -19.11
N GLU A 139 -4.27 1.75 -20.38
CA GLU A 139 -2.98 2.12 -20.96
C GLU A 139 -2.39 3.37 -20.32
N HIS A 140 -3.20 4.38 -20.01
CA HIS A 140 -2.75 5.56 -19.25
C HIS A 140 -2.26 5.18 -17.85
N LEU A 141 -3.00 4.32 -17.15
CA LEU A 141 -2.63 3.83 -15.82
C LEU A 141 -1.31 3.03 -15.85
N ARG A 142 -1.11 2.20 -16.88
CA ARG A 142 0.15 1.46 -17.10
C ARG A 142 1.33 2.39 -17.40
N ARG A 143 1.09 3.58 -17.95
CA ARG A 143 2.10 4.63 -18.18
C ARG A 143 2.32 5.54 -16.97
N GLY A 144 1.67 5.28 -15.84
CA GLY A 144 1.85 6.04 -14.61
C GLY A 144 0.92 7.25 -14.47
N SER A 145 -0.13 7.36 -15.29
CA SER A 145 -1.14 8.39 -15.10
C SER A 145 -1.91 8.14 -13.79
N ALA A 146 -2.22 9.22 -13.07
CA ALA A 146 -2.98 9.12 -11.82
C ALA A 146 -4.42 8.60 -12.07
N PRO A 147 -4.96 7.69 -11.24
CA PRO A 147 -6.34 7.23 -11.33
C PRO A 147 -7.37 8.37 -11.28
N ALA A 148 -7.18 9.33 -10.36
CA ALA A 148 -8.03 10.50 -10.22
C ALA A 148 -8.06 11.38 -11.49
N TRP A 149 -6.94 11.46 -12.21
CA TRP A 149 -6.89 12.17 -13.50
C TRP A 149 -7.73 11.45 -14.57
N CYS A 150 -7.63 10.11 -14.64
CA CYS A 150 -8.42 9.31 -15.58
C CYS A 150 -9.92 9.51 -15.33
N VAL A 151 -10.34 9.45 -14.05
CA VAL A 151 -11.74 9.67 -13.64
C VAL A 151 -12.21 11.07 -14.01
N ALA A 152 -11.43 12.11 -13.69
CA ALA A 152 -11.77 13.48 -14.04
C ALA A 152 -11.93 13.65 -15.57
N ARG A 153 -11.10 12.99 -16.38
CA ARG A 153 -11.19 13.04 -17.84
C ARG A 153 -12.43 12.31 -18.36
N LEU A 154 -12.76 11.14 -17.81
CA LEU A 154 -13.99 10.41 -18.14
C LEU A 154 -15.23 11.23 -17.79
N GLN A 155 -15.26 11.89 -16.64
CA GLN A 155 -16.38 12.74 -16.23
C GLN A 155 -16.57 13.92 -17.18
N ARG A 156 -15.48 14.55 -17.64
CA ARG A 156 -15.56 15.62 -18.65
C ARG A 156 -16.11 15.11 -19.99
N GLN A 157 -15.61 13.99 -20.50
CA GLN A 157 -16.14 13.38 -21.73
C GLN A 157 -17.64 13.05 -21.65
N ARG A 158 -18.12 12.59 -20.49
CA ARG A 158 -19.56 12.30 -20.27
C ARG A 158 -20.41 13.57 -20.33
N ARG A 159 -19.88 14.72 -19.90
CA ARG A 159 -20.57 16.02 -19.99
C ARG A 159 -20.56 16.56 -21.42
N ASP A 160 -19.41 16.47 -22.10
CA ASP A 160 -19.25 16.99 -23.45
C ASP A 160 -20.02 16.17 -24.51
N GLY A 161 -20.21 14.86 -24.27
CA GLY A 161 -21.01 13.99 -25.16
C GLY A 161 -22.50 13.93 -24.85
N ALA A 162 -22.97 14.64 -23.82
CA ALA A 162 -24.39 14.75 -23.46
C ALA A 162 -25.02 16.10 -23.91
N ALA A 163 -24.26 16.91 -24.64
CA ALA A 163 -24.69 18.12 -25.33
C ALA A 163 -24.79 17.85 -26.84
#